data_AF-Q0C758-F1
#
_entry.id   AF-Q0C758-F1
#
_cell.length_a   1.000
_cell.length_b   1.000
_cell.length_c   1.000
_cell.angle_alpha   90.00
_cell.angle_beta   90.00
_cell.angle_gamma   90.00
#
_symmetry.space_group_name_H-M   'P 1'
#
loop_
_entity.id
_entity.type
_entity.pdbx_description
1 polymer ?
#
loop_
_entity_poly.entity_id
_entity_poly.type
_entity_poly.pdbx_seq_one_letter_code
_entity_poly.pdbx_strand_id
1 'polypeptide(L)'
;MIHSSNDDQKTTLENIQSHPVLEEISNLLLVVQKNATFELLTHRYVGSRPTSLEYQLLDRYDGDNESFIYGRDLFLDKGTNLLGKTFRVACFHLVPWIIMRQGNNGVFKYLNQAYTVDGLDGYLLTQFCLRYNCTWELHVDQKNQYGNVFDNGTGNGMFGALLDRKVDFAMGAVGGYYGTFKYFSLSDVIQWIGVTCLVPKPGLVPNWQLIYIIFSTSVWITLGAIFITVSICLHIFKSTTIPRTNQGFSWILLKVLRTFVLTSADIPTNTAAEVTTVTALLMFTIIIGNVYIGKIHSILAIPPYEAPIATVLDLAKAGIQVNAPHAAWMYALDLSENEKDKTILKNFHVPTIERFTDITDGGQEATMVGLLENGHIMVGNWINARNVELYRIMSEPLYFEYEAGYATKTWPLLDHFNYLAAQIRDACLLRYIELLEVDRYMDHFVQVSIEHSWDRPHSALKDMNVEEISGALMLLGMGCAVSLVIFILELVYHRQRNRVYQKIFFATHADCASKTPTMDTDGEFA
;
A
#
# COMPACT_ATOMS: atom_id res chain seq x y z
N MET A 1 -36.06 -48.45 -36.94
CA MET A 1 -36.66 -47.12 -36.69
C MET A 1 -37.92 -47.34 -35.88
N ILE A 2 -37.91 -46.97 -34.60
CA ILE A 2 -39.14 -46.96 -33.81
C ILE A 2 -39.91 -45.75 -34.31
N HIS A 3 -41.01 -45.96 -35.05
CA HIS A 3 -41.96 -44.90 -35.34
C HIS A 3 -42.56 -44.47 -33.99
N SER A 4 -42.03 -43.39 -33.40
CA SER A 4 -42.71 -42.76 -32.26
C SER A 4 -44.08 -42.32 -32.74
N SER A 5 -45.13 -42.66 -32.00
CA SER A 5 -46.47 -42.14 -32.31
C SER A 5 -46.45 -40.61 -32.21
N ASN A 6 -47.34 -39.91 -32.93
CA ASN A 6 -47.44 -38.44 -32.84
C ASN A 6 -47.68 -37.97 -31.40
N ASP A 7 -48.32 -38.80 -30.57
CA ASP A 7 -48.55 -38.52 -29.14
C ASP A 7 -47.27 -38.65 -28.30
N ASP A 8 -46.38 -39.61 -28.60
CA ASP A 8 -45.08 -39.75 -27.93
C ASP A 8 -44.16 -38.55 -28.25
N GLN A 9 -44.19 -38.08 -29.50
CA GLN A 9 -43.41 -36.91 -29.92
C GLN A 9 -43.89 -35.63 -29.23
N LYS A 10 -45.22 -35.44 -29.16
CA LYS A 10 -45.81 -34.30 -28.46
C LYS A 10 -45.45 -34.29 -26.98
N THR A 11 -45.56 -35.43 -26.32
CA THR A 11 -45.19 -35.59 -24.90
C THR A 11 -43.69 -35.30 -24.68
N THR A 12 -42.83 -35.74 -25.59
CA THR A 12 -41.38 -35.47 -25.53
C THR A 12 -41.08 -33.98 -25.71
N LEU A 13 -41.75 -33.31 -26.65
CA LEU A 13 -41.60 -31.86 -26.85
C LEU A 13 -42.08 -31.06 -25.64
N GLU A 14 -43.21 -31.44 -25.02
CA GLU A 14 -43.69 -30.79 -23.79
C GLU A 14 -42.70 -30.99 -22.63
N ASN A 15 -42.11 -32.19 -22.49
CA ASN A 15 -41.08 -32.47 -21.49
C ASN A 15 -39.82 -31.61 -21.72
N ILE A 16 -39.35 -31.51 -22.96
CA ILE A 16 -38.21 -30.65 -23.32
C ILE A 16 -38.55 -29.19 -23.01
N GLN A 17 -39.73 -28.71 -23.40
CA GLN A 17 -40.18 -27.34 -23.19
C GLN A 17 -40.25 -26.96 -21.71
N SER A 18 -40.64 -27.91 -20.85
CA SER A 18 -40.71 -27.70 -19.41
C SER A 18 -39.34 -27.65 -18.70
N HIS A 19 -38.28 -28.10 -19.37
CA HIS A 19 -36.96 -28.25 -18.77
C HIS A 19 -36.31 -26.87 -18.51
N PRO A 20 -35.79 -26.60 -17.29
CA PRO A 20 -35.30 -25.27 -16.90
C PRO A 20 -34.10 -24.78 -17.72
N VAL A 21 -33.25 -25.69 -18.21
CA VAL A 21 -32.08 -25.36 -19.03
C VAL A 21 -32.42 -24.58 -20.31
N LEU A 22 -33.65 -24.67 -20.82
CA LEU A 22 -34.04 -23.89 -22.00
C LEU A 22 -34.05 -22.37 -21.77
N GLU A 23 -34.01 -21.91 -20.53
CA GLU A 23 -33.84 -20.48 -20.24
C GLU A 23 -32.40 -20.00 -20.33
N GLU A 24 -31.44 -20.92 -20.20
CA GLU A 24 -30.00 -20.64 -20.21
C GLU A 24 -29.38 -20.80 -21.59
N ILE A 25 -30.04 -21.51 -22.52
CA ILE A 25 -29.52 -21.79 -23.86
C ILE A 25 -30.28 -20.95 -24.88
N SER A 26 -29.62 -19.99 -25.53
CA SER A 26 -30.22 -19.23 -26.64
C SER A 26 -30.29 -20.05 -27.94
N ASN A 27 -29.25 -20.84 -28.21
CA ASN A 27 -29.08 -21.63 -29.43
C ASN A 27 -29.59 -23.07 -29.23
N LEU A 28 -30.86 -23.28 -29.59
CA LEU A 28 -31.51 -24.59 -29.57
C LEU A 28 -31.95 -24.95 -30.99
N LEU A 29 -31.64 -26.16 -31.44
CA LEU A 29 -32.19 -26.72 -32.67
C LEU A 29 -32.83 -28.07 -32.34
N LEU A 30 -34.14 -28.17 -32.56
CA LEU A 30 -34.89 -29.41 -32.42
C LEU A 30 -35.26 -29.92 -33.81
N VAL A 31 -35.00 -31.20 -34.05
CA VAL A 31 -35.34 -31.87 -35.31
C VAL A 31 -36.50 -32.80 -35.05
N VAL A 32 -37.66 -32.49 -35.63
CA VAL A 32 -38.89 -33.26 -35.44
C VAL A 32 -39.28 -33.91 -36.76
N GLN A 33 -39.32 -35.24 -36.79
CA GLN A 33 -39.72 -35.97 -37.98
C GLN A 33 -41.24 -35.91 -38.16
N LYS A 34 -41.68 -35.50 -39.36
CA LYS A 34 -43.08 -35.44 -39.77
C LYS A 34 -43.23 -36.04 -41.17
N ASN A 35 -43.67 -37.30 -41.22
CA ASN A 35 -43.73 -38.12 -42.44
C ASN A 35 -42.35 -38.22 -43.13
N ALA A 36 -42.25 -37.77 -44.39
CA ALA A 36 -41.01 -37.75 -45.19
C ALA A 36 -40.16 -36.46 -45.01
N THR A 37 -40.64 -35.52 -44.18
CA THR A 37 -39.97 -34.23 -43.93
C THR A 37 -39.56 -34.08 -42.48
N PHE A 38 -38.55 -33.26 -42.22
CA PHE A 38 -38.11 -32.92 -40.87
C PHE A 38 -38.39 -31.44 -40.59
N GLU A 39 -39.19 -31.14 -39.57
CA GLU A 39 -39.40 -29.78 -39.07
C GLU A 39 -38.24 -29.40 -38.15
N LEU A 40 -37.61 -28.26 -38.43
CA LEU A 40 -36.52 -27.70 -37.65
C LEU A 40 -37.07 -26.58 -36.78
N LEU A 41 -37.14 -26.83 -35.48
CA LEU A 41 -37.73 -25.92 -34.50
C LEU A 41 -36.65 -25.30 -33.61
N THR A 42 -36.94 -24.12 -33.12
CA THR A 42 -36.20 -23.48 -32.03
C THR A 42 -37.16 -22.87 -31.02
N HIS A 43 -36.69 -22.41 -29.87
CA HIS A 43 -37.52 -21.66 -28.92
C HIS A 43 -37.28 -20.15 -29.08
N ARG A 44 -38.24 -19.32 -28.67
CA ARG A 44 -38.16 -17.85 -28.81
C ARG A 44 -37.03 -17.20 -28.00
N TYR A 45 -36.65 -17.75 -26.85
CA TYR A 45 -35.65 -17.27 -25.88
C TYR A 45 -36.00 -15.93 -25.20
N VAL A 46 -36.70 -15.02 -25.88
CA VAL A 46 -37.03 -13.64 -25.47
C VAL A 46 -38.27 -13.53 -24.57
N GLY A 47 -38.36 -12.46 -23.78
CA GLY A 47 -39.47 -12.22 -22.85
C GLY A 47 -39.44 -13.11 -21.61
N SER A 48 -40.58 -13.22 -20.93
CA SER A 48 -40.75 -14.05 -19.72
C SER A 48 -41.49 -15.36 -20.04
N ARG A 49 -41.43 -16.34 -19.13
CA ARG A 49 -42.27 -17.54 -19.25
C ARG A 49 -43.76 -17.17 -19.30
N PRO A 50 -44.59 -17.88 -20.09
CA PRO A 50 -44.24 -19.04 -20.94
C PRO A 50 -43.71 -18.64 -22.34
N THR A 51 -43.83 -17.37 -22.72
CA THR A 51 -43.55 -16.90 -24.10
C THR A 51 -42.12 -17.14 -24.56
N SER A 52 -41.15 -17.11 -23.64
CA SER A 52 -39.74 -17.39 -23.94
C SER A 52 -39.47 -18.81 -24.42
N LEU A 53 -40.35 -19.76 -24.07
CA LEU A 53 -40.18 -21.19 -24.37
C LEU A 53 -41.04 -21.64 -25.55
N GLU A 54 -41.83 -20.76 -26.16
CA GLU A 54 -42.64 -21.10 -27.33
C GLU A 54 -41.77 -21.56 -28.49
N TYR A 55 -42.15 -22.67 -29.12
CA TYR A 55 -41.46 -23.17 -30.30
C TYR A 55 -41.81 -22.35 -31.54
N GLN A 56 -40.78 -22.09 -32.33
CA GLN A 56 -40.83 -21.40 -33.60
C GLN A 56 -40.22 -22.30 -34.67
N LEU A 57 -40.95 -22.46 -35.78
CA LEU A 57 -40.45 -23.17 -36.96
C LEU A 57 -39.38 -22.31 -37.66
N LEU A 58 -38.16 -22.83 -37.74
CA LEU A 58 -37.06 -22.24 -38.51
C LEU A 58 -37.18 -22.65 -39.97
N ASP A 59 -37.08 -23.94 -40.24
CA ASP A 59 -37.10 -24.47 -41.60
C ASP A 59 -37.73 -25.88 -41.64
N ARG A 60 -37.89 -26.42 -42.84
CA ARG A 60 -38.23 -27.81 -43.10
C ARG A 60 -37.19 -28.41 -44.02
N TYR A 61 -36.68 -29.57 -43.65
CA TYR A 61 -35.76 -30.33 -44.48
C TYR A 61 -36.51 -31.49 -45.15
N ASP A 62 -36.43 -31.55 -46.48
CA ASP A 62 -37.01 -32.62 -47.28
C ASP A 62 -35.94 -33.70 -47.50
N GLY A 63 -36.20 -34.91 -46.98
CA GLY A 63 -35.26 -36.02 -47.07
C GLY A 63 -35.16 -36.63 -48.47
N ASP A 64 -36.22 -36.50 -49.29
CA ASP A 64 -36.24 -37.06 -50.65
C ASP A 64 -35.53 -36.13 -51.65
N ASN A 65 -35.64 -34.81 -51.43
CA ASN A 65 -35.04 -33.77 -52.28
C ASN A 65 -33.71 -33.22 -51.71
N GLU A 66 -33.23 -33.78 -50.60
CA GLU A 66 -31.99 -33.38 -49.88
C GLU A 66 -31.82 -31.87 -49.68
N SER A 67 -32.90 -31.13 -49.46
CA SER A 67 -32.89 -29.66 -49.47
C SER A 67 -33.74 -29.03 -48.38
N PHE A 68 -33.34 -27.81 -48.00
CA PHE A 68 -34.13 -26.95 -47.11
C PHE A 68 -35.22 -26.25 -47.91
N ILE A 69 -36.46 -26.32 -47.44
CA ILE A 69 -37.61 -25.75 -48.14
C ILE A 69 -37.55 -24.22 -48.14
N TYR A 70 -37.16 -23.60 -47.03
CA TYR A 70 -37.12 -22.15 -46.90
C TYR A 70 -35.70 -21.57 -46.97
N GLY A 71 -34.66 -22.39 -46.83
CA GLY A 71 -33.25 -21.97 -46.89
C GLY A 71 -32.88 -20.96 -45.81
N ARG A 72 -33.46 -21.07 -44.60
CA ARG A 72 -33.23 -20.13 -43.50
C ARG A 72 -32.02 -20.51 -42.67
N ASP A 73 -31.44 -19.53 -42.01
CA ASP A 73 -30.39 -19.75 -41.02
C ASP A 73 -30.95 -20.52 -39.81
N LEU A 74 -30.24 -21.58 -39.42
CA LEU A 74 -30.61 -22.46 -38.31
C LEU A 74 -30.18 -21.90 -36.95
N PHE A 75 -29.27 -20.93 -36.92
CA PHE A 75 -28.70 -20.36 -35.69
C PHE A 75 -28.81 -18.83 -35.66
N LEU A 76 -30.05 -18.33 -35.66
CA LEU A 76 -30.36 -16.91 -35.56
C LEU A 76 -29.83 -16.30 -34.24
N ASP A 77 -29.27 -15.09 -34.31
CA ASP A 77 -28.92 -14.30 -33.11
C ASP A 77 -30.18 -13.76 -32.42
N LYS A 78 -30.58 -14.44 -31.34
CA LYS A 78 -31.71 -14.05 -30.48
C LYS A 78 -31.32 -13.08 -29.37
N GLY A 79 -30.05 -12.69 -29.26
CA GLY A 79 -29.54 -11.77 -28.24
C GLY A 79 -29.75 -10.30 -28.57
N THR A 80 -30.15 -9.96 -29.80
CA THR A 80 -30.25 -8.57 -30.28
C THR A 80 -31.43 -7.78 -29.69
N ASN A 81 -32.55 -8.42 -29.37
CA ASN A 81 -33.71 -7.80 -28.71
C ASN A 81 -34.41 -8.83 -27.81
N LEU A 82 -34.26 -8.66 -26.51
CA LEU A 82 -34.67 -9.63 -25.50
C LEU A 82 -36.13 -9.44 -25.05
N LEU A 83 -36.86 -8.46 -25.60
CA LEU A 83 -38.27 -8.16 -25.33
C LEU A 83 -38.63 -8.15 -23.82
N GLY A 84 -37.77 -7.53 -23.02
CA GLY A 84 -37.96 -7.39 -21.57
C GLY A 84 -37.63 -8.64 -20.75
N LYS A 85 -36.91 -9.63 -21.31
CA LYS A 85 -36.40 -10.78 -20.55
C LYS A 85 -35.61 -10.30 -19.33
N THR A 86 -35.83 -10.96 -18.19
CA THR A 86 -35.14 -10.64 -16.94
C THR A 86 -33.95 -11.57 -16.74
N PHE A 87 -32.79 -11.00 -16.42
CA PHE A 87 -31.58 -11.72 -16.02
C PHE A 87 -31.21 -11.40 -14.59
N ARG A 88 -30.58 -12.34 -13.89
CA ARG A 88 -30.23 -12.15 -12.48
C ARG A 88 -28.78 -11.73 -12.37
N VAL A 89 -28.51 -10.65 -11.65
CA VAL A 89 -27.16 -10.13 -11.44
C VAL A 89 -26.85 -9.99 -9.95
N ALA A 90 -25.70 -10.53 -9.52
CA ALA A 90 -25.20 -10.28 -8.18
C ALA A 90 -24.31 -9.05 -8.16
N CYS A 91 -24.59 -8.15 -7.21
CA CYS A 91 -23.80 -6.96 -6.93
C CYS A 91 -24.01 -6.52 -5.48
N PHE A 92 -23.27 -5.54 -5.00
CA PHE A 92 -23.45 -4.96 -3.68
C PHE A 92 -23.16 -3.46 -3.73
N HIS A 93 -23.58 -2.73 -2.70
CA HIS A 93 -23.35 -1.29 -2.65
C HIS A 93 -21.87 -1.00 -2.43
N LEU A 94 -21.25 -0.35 -3.41
CA LEU A 94 -19.84 -0.01 -3.43
C LEU A 94 -19.66 1.30 -4.20
N VAL A 95 -19.23 2.37 -3.55
CA VAL A 95 -18.99 3.68 -4.20
C VAL A 95 -17.57 3.71 -4.77
N PRO A 96 -17.32 4.16 -6.01
CA PRO A 96 -18.26 4.73 -7.00
C PRO A 96 -18.75 3.71 -8.07
N TRP A 97 -18.78 2.42 -7.75
CA TRP A 97 -19.03 1.33 -8.70
C TRP A 97 -20.52 1.03 -8.90
N ILE A 98 -21.22 0.78 -7.80
CA ILE A 98 -22.62 0.35 -7.76
C ILE A 98 -23.33 1.12 -6.65
N ILE A 99 -24.13 2.11 -7.08
CA ILE A 99 -24.98 2.91 -6.20
C ILE A 99 -26.44 2.68 -6.57
N MET A 100 -27.17 1.98 -5.70
CA MET A 100 -28.59 1.71 -5.92
C MET A 100 -29.44 2.88 -5.46
N ARG A 101 -30.35 3.34 -6.32
CA ARG A 101 -31.36 4.35 -6.00
C ARG A 101 -32.73 3.83 -6.37
N GLN A 102 -33.67 3.94 -5.43
CA GLN A 102 -35.05 3.55 -5.70
C GLN A 102 -35.66 4.51 -6.73
N GLY A 103 -36.28 3.97 -7.77
CA GLY A 103 -36.83 4.77 -8.86
C GLY A 103 -37.98 4.07 -9.56
N ASN A 104 -38.96 4.83 -10.06
CA ASN A 104 -40.20 4.23 -10.57
C ASN A 104 -40.04 3.54 -11.95
N ASN A 105 -39.02 3.91 -12.73
CA ASN A 105 -38.83 3.48 -14.12
C ASN A 105 -37.48 2.79 -14.38
N GLY A 106 -36.93 2.12 -13.37
CA GLY A 106 -35.63 1.47 -13.44
C GLY A 106 -35.63 0.18 -14.28
N VAL A 107 -34.51 -0.10 -14.96
CA VAL A 107 -34.27 -1.41 -15.62
C VAL A 107 -33.91 -2.52 -14.62
N PHE A 108 -33.63 -2.15 -13.36
CA PHE A 108 -33.33 -3.08 -12.29
C PHE A 108 -34.55 -3.30 -11.40
N LYS A 109 -34.73 -4.54 -10.95
CA LYS A 109 -35.73 -4.95 -9.98
C LYS A 109 -35.03 -5.54 -8.77
N TYR A 110 -35.45 -5.12 -7.58
CA TYR A 110 -34.99 -5.70 -6.31
C TYR A 110 -36.19 -5.76 -5.37
N LEU A 111 -36.46 -6.92 -4.78
CA LEU A 111 -37.59 -7.13 -3.86
C LEU A 111 -38.93 -6.60 -4.42
N ASN A 112 -39.21 -6.88 -5.71
CA ASN A 112 -40.40 -6.42 -6.46
C ASN A 112 -40.55 -4.91 -6.62
N GLN A 113 -39.49 -4.13 -6.39
CA GLN A 113 -39.45 -2.69 -6.62
C GLN A 113 -38.46 -2.35 -7.73
N ALA A 114 -38.72 -1.27 -8.46
CA ALA A 114 -37.82 -0.79 -9.50
C ALA A 114 -36.70 0.08 -8.91
N TYR A 115 -35.49 -0.07 -9.46
CA TYR A 115 -34.29 0.63 -9.05
C TYR A 115 -33.52 1.15 -10.27
N THR A 116 -32.88 2.29 -10.10
CA THR A 116 -31.80 2.78 -10.97
C THR A 116 -30.48 2.49 -10.28
N VAL A 117 -29.49 2.02 -11.04
CA VAL A 117 -28.15 1.74 -10.51
C VAL A 117 -27.17 2.68 -11.19
N ASP A 118 -26.60 3.58 -10.39
CA ASP A 118 -25.54 4.50 -10.76
C ASP A 118 -24.16 3.88 -10.47
N GLY A 119 -23.10 4.60 -10.79
CA GLY A 119 -21.71 4.14 -10.70
C GLY A 119 -21.17 3.55 -12.00
N LEU A 120 -19.89 3.19 -12.02
CA LEU A 120 -19.20 2.69 -13.20
C LEU A 120 -19.81 1.37 -13.72
N ASP A 121 -19.95 0.38 -12.84
CA ASP A 121 -20.56 -0.91 -13.17
C ASP A 121 -22.07 -0.77 -13.39
N GLY A 122 -22.72 0.05 -12.56
CA GLY A 122 -24.13 0.39 -12.70
C GLY A 122 -24.45 0.97 -14.08
N TYR A 123 -23.60 1.86 -14.58
CA TYR A 123 -23.71 2.43 -15.91
C TYR A 123 -23.61 1.35 -16.99
N LEU A 124 -22.60 0.47 -16.92
CA LEU A 124 -22.42 -0.60 -17.91
C LEU A 124 -23.62 -1.56 -17.95
N LEU A 125 -24.08 -2.01 -16.79
CA LEU A 125 -25.26 -2.88 -16.66
C LEU A 125 -26.54 -2.19 -17.16
N THR A 126 -26.70 -0.89 -16.90
CA THR A 126 -27.81 -0.09 -17.42
C THR A 126 -27.79 -0.02 -18.94
N GLN A 127 -26.64 0.33 -19.53
CA GLN A 127 -26.48 0.42 -20.98
C GLN A 127 -26.74 -0.92 -21.67
N PHE A 128 -26.35 -2.03 -21.04
CA PHE A 128 -26.63 -3.37 -21.56
C PHE A 128 -28.14 -3.60 -21.77
N CYS A 129 -28.96 -3.32 -20.76
CA CYS A 129 -30.40 -3.53 -20.89
C CYS A 129 -31.13 -2.46 -21.71
N LEU A 130 -30.60 -1.23 -21.78
CA LEU A 130 -31.11 -0.24 -22.73
C LEU A 130 -30.85 -0.66 -24.19
N ARG A 131 -29.68 -1.27 -24.47
CA ARG A 131 -29.31 -1.70 -25.81
C ARG A 131 -30.08 -2.95 -26.26
N TYR A 132 -30.13 -3.96 -25.42
CA TYR A 132 -30.69 -5.27 -25.77
C TYR A 132 -32.13 -5.47 -25.29
N ASN A 133 -32.77 -4.43 -24.72
CA ASN A 133 -34.15 -4.45 -24.24
C ASN A 133 -34.39 -5.59 -23.23
N CYS A 134 -33.63 -5.57 -22.12
CA CYS A 134 -33.76 -6.51 -21.01
C CYS A 134 -34.08 -5.81 -19.68
N THR A 135 -34.22 -6.61 -18.62
CA THR A 135 -34.26 -6.12 -17.24
C THR A 135 -33.31 -6.94 -16.37
N TRP A 136 -32.80 -6.34 -15.31
CA TRP A 136 -31.96 -7.00 -14.32
C TRP A 136 -32.76 -7.26 -13.04
N GLU A 137 -32.63 -8.45 -12.47
CA GLU A 137 -33.05 -8.78 -11.12
C GLU A 137 -31.81 -8.79 -10.22
N LEU A 138 -31.77 -7.87 -9.26
CA LEU A 138 -30.62 -7.70 -8.39
C LEU A 138 -30.61 -8.75 -7.28
N HIS A 139 -29.46 -9.35 -7.06
CA HIS A 139 -29.15 -10.14 -5.88
C HIS A 139 -28.07 -9.42 -5.07
N VAL A 140 -28.46 -8.89 -3.91
CA VAL A 140 -27.59 -8.05 -3.09
C VAL A 140 -27.25 -8.75 -1.78
N ASP A 141 -25.96 -9.01 -1.57
CA ASP A 141 -25.41 -9.49 -0.30
C ASP A 141 -24.41 -8.47 0.26
N GLN A 142 -24.91 -7.48 1.00
CA GLN A 142 -24.05 -6.45 1.60
C GLN A 142 -23.19 -6.99 2.75
N LYS A 143 -23.56 -8.13 3.35
CA LYS A 143 -22.85 -8.69 4.49
C LYS A 143 -21.56 -9.38 4.06
N ASN A 144 -21.64 -10.18 3.01
CA ASN A 144 -20.48 -10.92 2.50
C ASN A 144 -19.83 -10.23 1.27
N GLN A 145 -20.47 -9.22 0.67
CA GLN A 145 -19.94 -8.43 -0.45
C GLN A 145 -19.45 -9.34 -1.60
N TYR A 146 -18.15 -9.28 -1.90
CA TYR A 146 -17.47 -10.14 -2.87
C TYR A 146 -17.67 -11.63 -2.57
N GLY A 147 -17.53 -12.01 -1.30
CA GLY A 147 -17.51 -13.40 -0.84
C GLY A 147 -16.26 -14.18 -1.24
N ASN A 148 -16.30 -15.49 -1.04
CA ASN A 148 -15.26 -16.43 -1.43
C ASN A 148 -15.86 -17.76 -1.92
N VAL A 149 -15.10 -18.50 -2.71
CA VAL A 149 -15.39 -19.88 -3.08
C VAL A 149 -14.45 -20.80 -2.31
N PHE A 150 -15.01 -21.65 -1.45
CA PHE A 150 -14.25 -22.54 -0.59
C PHE A 150 -13.94 -23.86 -1.32
N ASP A 151 -12.87 -24.54 -0.88
CA ASP A 151 -12.43 -25.82 -1.48
C ASP A 151 -13.48 -26.95 -1.35
N ASN A 152 -14.38 -26.83 -0.38
CA ASN A 152 -15.50 -27.75 -0.20
C ASN A 152 -16.61 -27.58 -1.26
N GLY A 153 -16.43 -26.67 -2.23
CA GLY A 153 -17.40 -26.40 -3.29
C GLY A 153 -18.60 -25.54 -2.86
N THR A 154 -18.54 -24.93 -1.68
CA THR A 154 -19.53 -23.94 -1.23
C THR A 154 -18.98 -22.53 -1.41
N GLY A 155 -19.85 -21.52 -1.45
CA GLY A 155 -19.43 -20.12 -1.50
C GLY A 155 -20.43 -19.21 -0.81
N ASN A 156 -20.01 -17.97 -0.58
CA ASN A 156 -20.87 -16.90 -0.05
C ASN A 156 -20.72 -15.61 -0.89
N GLY A 157 -21.50 -14.58 -0.57
CA GLY A 157 -21.45 -13.30 -1.26
C GLY A 157 -21.77 -13.41 -2.74
N MET A 158 -21.25 -12.46 -3.52
CA MET A 158 -21.43 -12.38 -4.95
C MET A 158 -20.97 -13.65 -5.70
N PHE A 159 -19.75 -14.14 -5.39
CA PHE A 159 -19.23 -15.35 -6.04
C PHE A 159 -20.00 -16.61 -5.65
N GLY A 160 -20.44 -16.73 -4.39
CA GLY A 160 -21.26 -17.86 -3.94
C GLY A 160 -22.63 -17.89 -4.60
N ALA A 161 -23.27 -16.74 -4.78
CA ALA A 161 -24.55 -16.66 -5.50
C ALA A 161 -24.42 -17.11 -6.96
N LEU A 162 -23.30 -16.80 -7.61
CA LEU A 162 -22.99 -17.25 -8.96
C LEU A 162 -22.69 -18.75 -9.01
N LEU A 163 -21.95 -19.28 -8.03
CA LEU A 163 -21.65 -20.70 -7.89
C LEU A 163 -22.91 -21.56 -7.71
N ASP A 164 -23.83 -21.10 -6.85
CA ASP A 164 -25.12 -21.73 -6.59
C ASP A 164 -26.12 -21.57 -7.75
N ARG A 165 -25.73 -20.90 -8.85
CA ARG A 165 -26.61 -20.54 -9.98
C ARG A 165 -27.87 -19.77 -9.56
N LYS A 166 -27.79 -19.01 -8.47
CA LYS A 166 -28.85 -18.07 -8.05
C LYS A 166 -28.89 -16.84 -8.96
N VAL A 167 -27.76 -16.51 -9.56
CA VAL A 167 -27.61 -15.43 -10.54
C VAL A 167 -26.93 -15.92 -11.81
N ASP A 168 -27.10 -15.17 -12.90
CA ASP A 168 -26.52 -15.47 -14.22
C ASP A 168 -25.20 -14.71 -14.44
N PHE A 169 -25.11 -13.52 -13.86
CA PHE A 169 -23.98 -12.59 -13.96
C PHE A 169 -23.64 -11.98 -12.58
N ALA A 170 -22.41 -11.50 -12.42
CA ALA A 170 -21.91 -10.90 -11.19
C ALA A 170 -20.90 -9.79 -11.50
N MET A 171 -21.03 -8.64 -10.85
CA MET A 171 -20.20 -7.46 -11.11
C MET A 171 -20.05 -6.61 -9.84
N GLY A 172 -18.88 -5.98 -9.65
CA GLY A 172 -18.60 -5.13 -8.50
C GLY A 172 -17.12 -4.90 -8.26
N ALA A 173 -16.41 -4.21 -9.17
CA ALA A 173 -15.01 -3.83 -9.00
C ALA A 173 -14.06 -5.01 -8.68
N VAL A 174 -14.15 -6.10 -9.44
CA VAL A 174 -13.33 -7.29 -9.25
C VAL A 174 -12.45 -7.56 -10.45
N GLY A 175 -11.18 -7.88 -10.19
CA GLY A 175 -10.28 -8.43 -11.19
C GLY A 175 -10.53 -9.91 -11.47
N GLY A 176 -9.80 -10.45 -12.44
CA GLY A 176 -9.77 -11.89 -12.74
C GLY A 176 -8.86 -12.66 -11.78
N TYR A 177 -9.43 -13.41 -10.84
CA TYR A 177 -8.66 -14.21 -9.87
C TYR A 177 -8.49 -15.67 -10.30
N TYR A 178 -7.30 -16.24 -10.08
CA TYR A 178 -7.02 -17.64 -10.42
C TYR A 178 -7.97 -18.62 -9.69
N GLY A 179 -8.26 -18.36 -8.41
CA GLY A 179 -9.13 -19.21 -7.59
C GLY A 179 -10.58 -19.29 -8.07
N THR A 180 -11.10 -18.21 -8.70
CA THR A 180 -12.48 -18.13 -9.19
C THR A 180 -12.59 -18.52 -10.66
N PHE A 181 -11.53 -18.33 -11.46
CA PHE A 181 -11.50 -18.66 -12.89
C PHE A 181 -11.83 -20.12 -13.21
N LYS A 182 -11.48 -21.06 -12.31
CA LYS A 182 -11.85 -22.49 -12.48
C LYS A 182 -13.37 -22.72 -12.53
N TYR A 183 -14.18 -21.86 -11.89
CA TYR A 183 -15.62 -22.04 -11.74
C TYR A 183 -16.44 -21.19 -12.72
N PHE A 184 -15.93 -20.03 -13.12
CA PHE A 184 -16.70 -19.01 -13.86
C PHE A 184 -16.07 -18.66 -15.20
N SER A 185 -16.85 -18.02 -16.06
CA SER A 185 -16.34 -17.31 -17.24
C SER A 185 -16.19 -15.83 -16.91
N LEU A 186 -15.11 -15.22 -17.38
CA LEU A 186 -14.84 -13.79 -17.23
C LEU A 186 -15.27 -13.04 -18.50
N SER A 187 -15.75 -11.82 -18.35
CA SER A 187 -15.87 -10.88 -19.47
C SER A 187 -14.49 -10.45 -19.97
N ASP A 188 -14.47 -9.78 -21.12
CA ASP A 188 -13.31 -9.00 -21.53
C ASP A 188 -13.04 -7.88 -20.52
N VAL A 189 -11.80 -7.39 -20.52
CA VAL A 189 -11.34 -6.32 -19.63
C VAL A 189 -12.16 -5.05 -19.84
N ILE A 190 -12.79 -4.58 -18.77
CA ILE A 190 -13.62 -3.37 -18.77
C ILE A 190 -12.75 -2.14 -18.57
N GLN A 191 -12.01 -2.08 -17.47
CA GLN A 191 -11.11 -0.97 -17.15
C GLN A 191 -9.95 -1.40 -16.24
N TRP A 192 -8.98 -0.51 -16.07
CA TRP A 192 -7.84 -0.69 -15.19
C TRP A 192 -8.15 -0.15 -13.79
N ILE A 193 -7.75 -0.88 -12.75
CA ILE A 193 -7.87 -0.47 -11.35
C ILE A 193 -6.52 -0.71 -10.66
N GLY A 194 -5.95 0.32 -10.07
CA GLY A 194 -4.81 0.19 -9.17
C GLY A 194 -5.28 -0.07 -7.74
N VAL A 195 -4.54 -0.86 -6.98
CA VAL A 195 -4.74 -0.99 -5.54
C VAL A 195 -3.51 -0.43 -4.84
N THR A 196 -3.71 0.57 -3.99
CA THR A 196 -2.64 1.26 -3.28
C THR A 196 -3.01 1.47 -1.81
N CYS A 197 -2.13 2.07 -1.02
CA CYS A 197 -2.42 2.39 0.37
C CYS A 197 -2.31 3.88 0.64
N LEU A 198 -3.18 4.34 1.53
CA LEU A 198 -2.96 5.51 2.36
C LEU A 198 -2.12 5.07 3.56
N VAL A 199 -0.96 5.69 3.73
CA VAL A 199 0.00 5.41 4.80
C VAL A 199 0.12 6.62 5.73
N PRO A 200 0.53 6.43 6.99
CA PRO A 200 0.77 7.55 7.90
C PRO A 200 1.70 8.59 7.27
N LYS A 201 1.35 9.86 7.42
CA LYS A 201 2.18 10.97 6.97
C LYS A 201 3.50 10.97 7.76
N PRO A 202 4.66 11.17 7.11
CA PRO A 202 5.93 11.16 7.81
C PRO A 202 5.96 12.27 8.87
N GLY A 203 6.47 11.92 10.06
CA GLY A 203 6.67 12.87 11.14
C GLY A 203 7.84 13.82 10.88
N LEU A 204 7.92 14.87 11.69
CA LEU A 204 9.13 15.70 11.76
C LEU A 204 10.24 14.92 12.45
N VAL A 205 11.45 15.02 11.92
CA VAL A 205 12.62 14.43 12.57
C VAL A 205 12.78 15.07 13.96
N PRO A 206 13.00 14.27 15.03
CA PRO A 206 13.19 14.80 16.37
C PRO A 206 14.31 15.83 16.45
N ASN A 207 14.07 16.94 17.17
CA ASN A 207 15.00 18.07 17.21
C ASN A 207 16.43 17.71 17.68
N TRP A 208 16.59 16.71 18.54
CA TRP A 208 17.91 16.27 19.00
C TRP A 208 18.75 15.60 17.89
N GLN A 209 18.11 15.02 16.88
CA GLN A 209 18.78 14.38 15.74
C GLN A 209 19.30 15.40 14.72
N LEU A 210 18.81 16.65 14.75
CA LEU A 210 19.16 17.68 13.78
C LEU A 210 20.68 17.95 13.74
N ILE A 211 21.37 17.78 14.86
CA ILE A 211 22.84 17.99 14.96
C ILE A 211 23.62 16.95 14.15
N TYR A 212 23.09 15.73 14.05
CA TYR A 212 23.74 14.63 13.36
C TYR A 212 23.33 14.57 11.87
N ILE A 213 22.08 14.92 11.54
CA ILE A 213 21.54 14.80 10.18
C ILE A 213 22.15 15.80 9.18
N ILE A 214 22.85 16.83 9.65
CA ILE A 214 23.47 17.87 8.80
C ILE A 214 24.46 17.28 7.80
N PHE A 215 25.20 16.26 8.23
CA PHE A 215 26.14 15.55 7.38
C PHE A 215 25.77 14.06 7.29
N SER A 216 26.02 13.45 6.15
CA SER A 216 25.88 12.00 6.01
C SER A 216 26.89 11.29 6.93
N THR A 217 26.57 10.06 7.32
CA THR A 217 27.44 9.22 8.14
C THR A 217 28.84 9.08 7.54
N SER A 218 28.93 9.01 6.21
CA SER A 218 30.21 8.96 5.48
C SER A 218 31.06 10.22 5.71
N VAL A 219 30.45 11.41 5.74
CA VAL A 219 31.15 12.67 5.99
C VAL A 219 31.60 12.77 7.44
N TRP A 220 30.78 12.34 8.40
CA TRP A 220 31.19 12.27 9.81
C TRP A 220 32.40 11.36 10.03
N ILE A 221 32.40 10.18 9.41
CA ILE A 221 33.53 9.25 9.48
C ILE A 221 34.77 9.87 8.85
N THR A 222 34.63 10.52 7.69
CA THR A 222 35.73 11.18 6.99
C THR A 222 36.31 12.34 7.81
N LEU A 223 35.46 13.15 8.45
CA LEU A 223 35.89 14.23 9.35
C LEU A 223 36.66 13.67 10.55
N GLY A 224 36.18 12.59 11.16
CA GLY A 224 36.89 11.89 12.23
C GLY A 224 38.25 11.35 11.79
N ALA A 225 38.32 10.75 10.60
CA ALA A 225 39.56 10.26 10.02
C ALA A 225 40.57 11.39 9.75
N ILE A 226 40.12 12.53 9.19
CA ILE A 226 40.96 13.71 8.97
C ILE A 226 41.46 14.26 10.31
N PHE A 227 40.57 14.39 11.30
CA PHE A 227 40.91 14.86 12.64
C PHE A 227 42.04 14.04 13.29
N ILE A 228 41.94 12.70 13.23
CA ILE A 228 42.97 11.80 13.76
C ILE A 228 44.27 11.90 12.94
N THR A 229 44.16 11.87 11.61
CA THR A 229 45.32 11.90 10.71
C THR A 229 46.14 13.18 10.89
N VAL A 230 45.48 14.34 10.92
CA VAL A 230 46.13 15.64 11.13
C VAL A 230 46.77 15.72 12.53
N SER A 231 46.10 15.19 13.55
CA SER A 231 46.65 15.15 14.92
C SER A 231 47.91 14.29 15.00
N ILE A 232 47.96 13.16 14.30
CA ILE A 232 49.15 12.30 14.20
C ILE A 232 50.27 13.01 13.44
N CYS A 233 49.98 13.60 12.27
CA CYS A 233 50.98 14.33 11.48
C CYS A 233 51.63 15.47 12.27
N LEU A 234 50.82 16.29 12.94
CA LEU A 234 51.33 17.39 13.78
C LEU A 234 52.12 16.87 15.00
N HIS A 235 51.75 15.71 15.56
CA HIS A 235 52.54 15.09 16.63
C HIS A 235 53.91 14.63 16.16
N ILE A 236 53.99 14.01 14.97
CA ILE A 236 55.24 13.56 14.37
C ILE A 236 56.13 14.77 14.06
N PHE A 237 55.60 15.80 13.38
CA PHE A 237 56.37 16.99 13.02
C PHE A 237 56.95 17.69 14.25
N LYS A 238 56.16 17.84 15.31
CA LYS A 238 56.63 18.42 16.58
C LYS A 238 57.70 17.55 17.25
N SER A 239 57.55 16.22 17.22
CA SER A 239 58.54 15.31 17.80
C SER A 239 59.89 15.35 17.08
N THR A 240 59.91 15.76 15.81
CA THR A 240 61.15 15.87 15.02
C THR A 240 61.88 17.20 15.17
N THR A 241 61.20 18.27 15.58
CA THR A 241 61.75 19.64 15.58
C THR A 241 62.16 20.18 16.95
N ILE A 242 61.54 19.72 18.05
CA ILE A 242 61.74 20.31 19.38
C ILE A 242 62.19 19.22 20.37
N PRO A 243 63.29 19.40 21.14
CA PRO A 243 63.65 18.48 22.20
C PRO A 243 62.54 18.41 23.26
N ARG A 244 62.15 17.18 23.61
CA ARG A 244 61.03 16.77 24.48
C ARG A 244 60.58 17.85 25.48
N THR A 245 59.59 18.65 25.08
CA THR A 245 58.72 19.35 26.02
C THR A 245 57.66 18.36 26.53
N ASN A 246 57.27 18.46 27.80
CA ASN A 246 56.35 17.54 28.51
C ASN A 246 54.89 17.52 27.98
N GLN A 247 54.63 18.02 26.76
CA GLN A 247 53.29 18.06 26.17
C GLN A 247 53.05 16.78 25.35
N GLY A 248 52.28 15.86 25.91
CA GLY A 248 51.88 14.60 25.25
C GLY A 248 50.92 14.80 24.05
N PHE A 249 50.64 13.71 23.35
CA PHE A 249 49.73 13.66 22.18
C PHE A 249 48.36 14.32 22.45
N SER A 250 47.80 14.12 23.65
CA SER A 250 46.52 14.69 24.08
C SER A 250 46.46 16.22 23.98
N TRP A 251 47.59 16.89 24.17
CA TRP A 251 47.67 18.35 24.07
C TRP A 251 47.53 18.83 22.62
N ILE A 252 48.12 18.11 21.67
CA ILE A 252 48.03 18.41 20.23
C ILE A 252 46.62 18.10 19.75
N LEU A 253 46.08 16.94 20.14
CA LEU A 253 44.71 16.54 19.84
C LEU A 253 43.71 17.62 20.27
N LEU A 254 43.86 18.19 21.47
CA LEU A 254 43.00 19.25 21.98
C LEU A 254 43.16 20.57 21.22
N LYS A 255 44.38 20.90 20.74
CA LYS A 255 44.60 22.06 19.88
C LYS A 255 43.95 21.90 18.51
N VAL A 256 44.07 20.73 17.89
CA VAL A 256 43.38 20.42 16.62
C VAL A 256 41.87 20.50 16.82
N LEU A 257 41.34 19.97 17.93
CA LEU A 257 39.92 20.03 18.25
C LEU A 257 39.43 21.48 18.36
N ARG A 258 40.20 22.36 19.01
CA ARG A 258 39.89 23.81 19.11
C ARG A 258 39.76 24.45 17.73
N THR A 259 40.64 24.10 16.79
CA THR A 259 40.56 24.58 15.41
C THR A 259 39.31 24.10 14.69
N PHE A 260 38.89 22.84 14.89
CA PHE A 260 37.65 22.30 14.32
C PHE A 260 36.39 23.00 14.85
N VAL A 261 36.41 23.51 16.08
CA VAL A 261 35.31 24.30 16.68
C VAL A 261 35.41 25.79 16.30
N LEU A 262 36.26 26.14 15.32
CA LEU A 262 36.51 27.52 14.88
C LEU A 262 37.02 28.45 16.00
N THR A 263 37.63 27.88 17.04
CA THR A 263 38.29 28.64 18.11
C THR A 263 39.78 28.78 17.81
N SER A 264 40.38 29.90 18.24
CA SER A 264 41.82 30.11 18.06
C SER A 264 42.63 29.05 18.83
N ALA A 265 43.67 28.54 18.18
CA ALA A 265 44.59 27.57 18.75
C ALA A 265 46.03 27.93 18.38
N ASP A 266 46.90 28.02 19.39
CA ASP A 266 48.33 28.29 19.20
C ASP A 266 49.04 27.01 18.71
N ILE A 267 48.93 26.68 17.43
CA ILE A 267 49.62 25.53 16.85
C ILE A 267 51.03 25.96 16.42
N PRO A 268 52.10 25.23 16.77
CA PRO A 268 53.45 25.59 16.36
C PRO A 268 53.60 25.55 14.83
N THR A 269 54.31 26.54 14.29
CA THR A 269 54.51 26.76 12.85
C THR A 269 55.99 27.05 12.55
N ASN A 270 56.89 26.20 13.05
CA ASN A 270 58.33 26.42 12.96
C ASN A 270 58.92 25.91 11.64
N THR A 271 58.29 24.91 11.03
CA THR A 271 58.74 24.30 9.76
C THR A 271 57.76 24.60 8.63
N ALA A 272 58.24 24.66 7.39
CA ALA A 272 57.37 24.81 6.21
C ALA A 272 56.25 23.77 6.15
N ALA A 273 56.52 22.51 6.52
CA ALA A 273 55.50 21.44 6.58
C ALA A 273 54.43 21.68 7.66
N GLU A 274 54.79 22.28 8.79
CA GLU A 274 53.82 22.65 9.84
C GLU A 274 52.97 23.82 9.39
N VAL A 275 53.58 24.86 8.81
CA VAL A 275 52.88 26.03 8.27
C VAL A 275 51.86 25.61 7.21
N THR A 276 52.26 24.77 6.24
CA THR A 276 51.35 24.32 5.17
C THR A 276 50.20 23.46 5.73
N THR A 277 50.49 22.54 6.63
CA THR A 277 49.46 21.67 7.25
C THR A 277 48.48 22.48 8.08
N VAL A 278 48.96 23.42 8.91
CA VAL A 278 48.11 24.29 9.74
C VAL A 278 47.28 25.23 8.87
N THR A 279 47.87 25.81 7.82
CA THR A 279 47.13 26.68 6.89
C THR A 279 46.03 25.89 6.16
N ALA A 280 46.35 24.68 5.68
CA ALA A 280 45.36 23.80 5.05
C ALA A 280 44.25 23.38 6.03
N LEU A 281 44.59 23.06 7.28
CA LEU A 281 43.64 22.75 8.34
C LEU A 281 42.71 23.95 8.64
N LEU A 282 43.25 25.16 8.73
CA LEU A 282 42.46 26.38 8.98
C LEU A 282 41.49 26.64 7.82
N MET A 283 41.96 26.58 6.58
CA MET A 283 41.11 26.73 5.40
C MET A 283 40.00 25.67 5.38
N PHE A 284 40.34 24.41 5.63
CA PHE A 284 39.39 23.31 5.67
C PHE A 284 38.33 23.49 6.76
N THR A 285 38.75 23.81 7.98
CA THR A 285 37.84 23.98 9.14
C THR A 285 36.91 25.18 8.95
N ILE A 286 37.38 26.31 8.40
CA ILE A 286 36.53 27.46 8.05
C ILE A 286 35.46 27.05 7.02
N ILE A 287 35.84 26.33 5.97
CA ILE A 287 34.89 25.88 4.94
C ILE A 287 33.83 24.96 5.57
N ILE A 288 34.25 23.90 6.26
CA ILE A 288 33.33 22.94 6.87
C ILE A 288 32.45 23.59 7.93
N GLY A 289 33.01 24.46 8.77
CA GLY A 289 32.27 25.18 9.81
C GLY A 289 31.19 26.09 9.23
N ASN A 290 31.49 26.86 8.18
CA ASN A 290 30.50 27.69 7.51
C ASN A 290 29.43 26.86 6.78
N VAL A 291 29.80 25.73 6.17
CA VAL A 291 28.83 24.79 5.58
C VAL A 291 27.90 24.24 6.66
N TYR A 292 28.43 23.86 7.82
CA TYR A 292 27.65 23.35 8.94
C TYR A 292 26.65 24.40 9.47
N ILE A 293 27.13 25.63 9.72
CA ILE A 293 26.29 26.75 10.17
C ILE A 293 25.19 27.05 9.14
N GLY A 294 25.54 27.16 7.86
CA GLY A 294 24.57 27.42 6.80
C GLY A 294 23.51 26.32 6.66
N LYS A 295 23.90 25.05 6.82
CA LYS A 295 22.96 23.92 6.81
C LYS A 295 22.03 23.91 8.01
N ILE A 296 22.51 24.23 9.20
CA ILE A 296 21.65 24.40 10.39
C ILE A 296 20.59 25.46 10.13
N HIS A 297 20.98 26.63 9.63
CA HIS A 297 20.01 27.69 9.33
C HIS A 297 18.96 27.24 8.30
N SER A 298 19.36 26.49 7.27
CA SER A 298 18.42 25.94 6.30
C SER A 298 17.47 24.89 6.89
N ILE A 299 17.97 24.03 7.79
CA ILE A 299 17.20 22.98 8.46
C ILE A 299 16.22 23.58 9.46
N LEU A 300 16.61 24.62 10.20
CA LEU A 300 15.72 25.32 11.12
C LEU A 300 14.62 26.09 10.37
N ALA A 301 14.91 26.61 9.18
CA ALA A 301 13.92 27.26 8.33
C ALA A 301 12.93 26.27 7.68
N ILE A 302 13.42 25.08 7.31
CA ILE A 302 12.63 24.02 6.70
C ILE A 302 12.99 22.69 7.38
N PRO A 303 12.23 22.27 8.41
CA PRO A 303 12.58 21.09 9.17
C PRO A 303 12.47 19.83 8.31
N PRO A 304 13.43 18.90 8.43
CA PRO A 304 13.40 17.64 7.71
C PRO A 304 12.32 16.74 8.28
N TYR A 305 11.68 16.00 7.38
CA TYR A 305 10.74 14.95 7.71
C TYR A 305 11.43 13.60 7.68
N GLU A 306 10.83 12.63 8.37
CA GLU A 306 11.22 11.23 8.28
C GLU A 306 11.04 10.69 6.85
N ALA A 307 11.73 9.59 6.55
CA ALA A 307 11.60 8.95 5.24
C ALA A 307 10.15 8.49 5.03
N PRO A 308 9.49 8.90 3.94
CA PRO A 308 8.11 8.51 3.69
C PRO A 308 8.02 7.03 3.28
N ILE A 309 6.89 6.41 3.59
CA ILE A 309 6.54 5.09 3.06
C ILE A 309 5.99 5.28 1.65
N ALA A 310 6.87 5.22 0.64
CA ALA A 310 6.52 5.56 -0.74
C ALA A 310 6.23 4.32 -1.61
N THR A 311 7.03 3.27 -1.43
CA THR A 311 7.03 2.07 -2.27
C THR A 311 6.51 0.85 -1.53
N VAL A 312 6.19 -0.22 -2.28
CA VAL A 312 5.78 -1.51 -1.69
C VAL A 312 6.87 -2.08 -0.77
N LEU A 313 8.14 -1.84 -1.12
CA LEU A 313 9.27 -2.25 -0.29
C LEU A 313 9.33 -1.47 1.02
N ASP A 314 9.06 -0.17 0.99
CA ASP A 314 9.07 0.65 2.21
C ASP A 314 7.92 0.25 3.14
N LEU A 315 6.75 -0.08 2.59
CA LEU A 315 5.62 -0.57 3.38
C LEU A 315 5.97 -1.91 4.06
N ALA A 316 6.56 -2.84 3.32
CA ALA A 316 7.00 -4.12 3.87
C ALA A 316 8.08 -3.94 4.97
N LYS A 317 9.02 -3.01 4.79
CA LYS A 317 10.04 -2.68 5.80
C LYS A 317 9.48 -1.97 7.03
N ALA A 318 8.49 -1.11 6.85
CA ALA A 318 7.84 -0.38 7.94
C ALA A 318 7.13 -1.35 8.90
N GLY A 319 6.62 -2.47 8.37
CA GLY A 319 6.02 -3.53 9.20
C GLY A 319 4.75 -3.08 9.92
N ILE A 320 4.10 -2.03 9.43
CA ILE A 320 2.83 -1.51 9.95
C ILE A 320 1.65 -2.39 9.53
N GLN A 321 0.56 -2.32 10.30
CA GLN A 321 -0.69 -3.00 9.93
C GLN A 321 -1.27 -2.39 8.64
N VAL A 322 -1.81 -3.26 7.78
CA VAL A 322 -2.45 -2.87 6.52
C VAL A 322 -3.91 -3.30 6.57
N ASN A 323 -4.81 -2.33 6.54
CA ASN A 323 -6.24 -2.56 6.73
C ASN A 323 -7.03 -2.43 5.42
N ALA A 324 -8.04 -3.27 5.24
CA ALA A 324 -9.01 -3.14 4.15
C ALA A 324 -10.41 -3.57 4.62
N PRO A 325 -11.48 -3.10 3.96
CA PRO A 325 -12.85 -3.43 4.37
C PRO A 325 -13.24 -4.90 4.15
N HIS A 326 -12.52 -5.63 3.29
CA HIS A 326 -12.82 -7.02 2.97
C HIS A 326 -11.55 -7.81 2.62
N ALA A 327 -11.55 -9.12 2.86
CA ALA A 327 -10.41 -10.00 2.58
C ALA A 327 -10.08 -10.14 1.08
N ALA A 328 -11.05 -9.83 0.20
CA ALA A 328 -10.90 -9.91 -1.25
C ALA A 328 -9.77 -9.02 -1.80
N TRP A 329 -9.45 -7.94 -1.08
CA TRP A 329 -8.33 -7.03 -1.42
C TRP A 329 -6.96 -7.71 -1.37
N MET A 330 -6.84 -8.94 -0.86
CA MET A 330 -5.60 -9.70 -0.89
C MET A 330 -5.59 -10.83 -1.92
N TYR A 331 -6.69 -11.08 -2.64
CA TYR A 331 -6.79 -12.23 -3.55
C TYR A 331 -5.74 -12.23 -4.66
N ALA A 332 -5.36 -11.06 -5.18
CA ALA A 332 -4.29 -10.96 -6.16
C ALA A 332 -2.89 -11.27 -5.60
N LEU A 333 -2.69 -11.11 -4.28
CA LEU A 333 -1.39 -11.31 -3.61
C LEU A 333 -1.25 -12.69 -2.97
N ASP A 334 -2.36 -13.40 -2.69
CA ASP A 334 -2.40 -14.62 -1.88
C ASP A 334 -1.43 -15.72 -2.36
N LEU A 335 -1.23 -15.84 -3.67
CA LEU A 335 -0.34 -16.82 -4.30
C LEU A 335 1.07 -16.28 -4.61
N SER A 336 1.41 -15.07 -4.19
CA SER A 336 2.70 -14.45 -4.49
C SER A 336 3.83 -15.12 -3.71
N GLU A 337 4.94 -15.43 -4.40
CA GLU A 337 6.14 -15.98 -3.78
C GLU A 337 7.09 -14.91 -3.24
N ASN A 338 6.88 -13.64 -3.62
CA ASN A 338 7.73 -12.52 -3.26
C ASN A 338 7.70 -12.24 -1.74
N GLU A 339 8.86 -12.03 -1.14
CA GLU A 339 9.01 -11.83 0.31
C GLU A 339 8.31 -10.55 0.79
N LYS A 340 8.27 -9.51 -0.05
CA LYS A 340 7.60 -8.24 0.27
C LYS A 340 6.10 -8.45 0.44
N ASP A 341 5.49 -9.14 -0.51
CA ASP A 341 4.05 -9.40 -0.55
C ASP A 341 3.64 -10.31 0.62
N LYS A 342 4.43 -11.35 0.92
CA LYS A 342 4.25 -12.21 2.10
C LYS A 342 4.30 -11.43 3.41
N THR A 343 5.17 -10.43 3.51
CA THR A 343 5.29 -9.57 4.69
C THR A 343 4.04 -8.70 4.84
N ILE A 344 3.54 -8.14 3.75
CA ILE A 344 2.31 -7.33 3.73
C ILE A 344 1.10 -8.20 4.10
N LEU A 345 0.97 -9.40 3.52
CA LEU A 345 -0.08 -10.37 3.83
C LEU A 345 -0.09 -10.77 5.31
N LYS A 346 1.08 -10.92 5.93
CA LYS A 346 1.19 -11.21 7.37
C LYS A 346 0.67 -10.08 8.26
N ASN A 347 0.80 -8.84 7.80
CA ASN A 347 0.36 -7.64 8.52
C ASN A 347 -1.03 -7.17 8.08
N PHE A 348 -1.70 -7.93 7.21
CA PHE A 348 -3.02 -7.59 6.71
C PHE A 348 -4.10 -7.90 7.75
N HIS A 349 -5.02 -6.97 7.93
CA HIS A 349 -6.15 -7.12 8.84
C HIS A 349 -7.45 -6.61 8.21
N VAL A 350 -8.56 -7.31 8.50
CA VAL A 350 -9.91 -6.90 8.10
C VAL A 350 -10.65 -6.45 9.34
N PRO A 351 -10.64 -5.15 9.67
CA PRO A 351 -11.37 -4.63 10.82
C PRO A 351 -12.89 -4.61 10.56
N THR A 352 -13.66 -4.65 11.64
CA THR A 352 -15.09 -4.33 11.59
C THR A 352 -15.30 -2.85 11.24
N ILE A 353 -16.38 -2.51 10.54
CA ILE A 353 -16.67 -1.15 10.06
C ILE A 353 -16.55 -0.09 11.17
N GLU A 354 -17.10 -0.33 12.36
CA GLU A 354 -17.05 0.60 13.50
C GLU A 354 -15.61 0.90 13.94
N ARG A 355 -14.82 -0.17 14.13
CA ARG A 355 -13.41 -0.07 14.50
C ARG A 355 -12.55 0.52 13.38
N PHE A 356 -12.98 0.40 12.12
CA PHE A 356 -12.20 0.89 11.00
C PHE A 356 -12.08 2.41 11.02
N THR A 357 -13.16 3.11 11.40
CA THR A 357 -13.13 4.57 11.61
C THR A 357 -12.19 4.96 12.75
N ASP A 358 -12.21 4.25 13.87
CA ASP A 358 -11.31 4.52 15.01
C ASP A 358 -9.83 4.33 14.62
N ILE A 359 -9.52 3.31 13.83
CA ILE A 359 -8.17 3.06 13.31
C ILE A 359 -7.72 4.22 12.42
N THR A 360 -8.59 4.67 11.52
CA THR A 360 -8.27 5.73 10.57
C THR A 360 -8.16 7.09 11.25
N ASP A 361 -8.94 7.34 12.29
CA ASP A 361 -8.81 8.55 13.11
C ASP A 361 -7.51 8.55 13.93
N GLY A 362 -6.92 7.37 14.20
CA GLY A 362 -5.63 7.23 14.85
C GLY A 362 -4.43 7.58 13.96
N GLY A 363 -4.53 7.41 12.63
CA GLY A 363 -3.51 7.84 11.67
C GLY A 363 -2.17 7.09 11.73
N GLN A 364 -2.10 5.91 12.34
CA GLN A 364 -0.83 5.16 12.53
C GLN A 364 -0.70 3.88 11.68
N GLU A 365 -1.79 3.39 11.11
CA GLU A 365 -1.83 2.16 10.33
C GLU A 365 -2.16 2.46 8.86
N ALA A 366 -1.69 1.62 7.94
CA ALA A 366 -2.00 1.78 6.52
C ALA A 366 -3.42 1.31 6.20
N THR A 367 -4.06 1.96 5.23
CA THR A 367 -5.39 1.62 4.74
C THR A 367 -5.35 1.46 3.22
N MET A 368 -5.85 0.33 2.72
CA MET A 368 -5.93 0.08 1.29
C MET A 368 -7.05 0.89 0.64
N VAL A 369 -6.77 1.39 -0.56
CA VAL A 369 -7.67 2.21 -1.37
C VAL A 369 -7.55 1.82 -2.83
N GLY A 370 -8.62 2.03 -3.60
CA GLY A 370 -8.62 1.81 -5.04
C GLY A 370 -8.17 3.07 -5.78
N LEU A 371 -7.31 2.94 -6.77
CA LEU A 371 -6.93 4.00 -7.70
C LEU A 371 -7.66 3.72 -9.02
N LEU A 372 -8.58 4.60 -9.38
CA LEU A 372 -9.36 4.49 -10.61
C LEU A 372 -8.54 4.94 -11.83
N GLU A 373 -9.04 4.62 -13.03
CA GLU A 373 -8.35 4.88 -14.30
C GLU A 373 -8.06 6.36 -14.54
N ASN A 374 -8.97 7.28 -14.17
CA ASN A 374 -8.73 8.71 -14.31
C ASN A 374 -7.96 9.34 -13.12
N GLY A 375 -7.52 8.53 -12.15
CA GLY A 375 -6.67 8.96 -11.04
C GLY A 375 -7.40 9.30 -9.74
N HIS A 376 -8.74 9.20 -9.69
CA HIS A 376 -9.47 9.37 -8.43
C HIS A 376 -9.26 8.17 -7.51
N ILE A 377 -9.45 8.38 -6.21
CA ILE A 377 -9.22 7.36 -5.20
C ILE A 377 -10.56 6.88 -4.65
N MET A 378 -10.85 5.59 -4.81
CA MET A 378 -11.94 4.94 -4.10
C MET A 378 -11.60 4.86 -2.62
N VAL A 379 -12.29 5.68 -1.84
CA VAL A 379 -12.22 5.69 -0.38
C VAL A 379 -13.60 5.47 0.22
N GLY A 380 -13.68 4.67 1.28
CA GLY A 380 -14.90 4.54 2.06
C GLY A 380 -15.07 5.72 3.03
N ASN A 381 -16.26 5.82 3.62
CA ASN A 381 -16.64 6.91 4.54
C ASN A 381 -15.76 7.01 5.81
N TRP A 382 -14.94 6.00 6.10
CA TRP A 382 -13.98 6.03 7.20
C TRP A 382 -12.84 7.02 6.95
N ILE A 383 -12.43 7.27 5.71
CA ILE A 383 -11.54 8.39 5.38
C ILE A 383 -12.40 9.61 5.09
N ASN A 384 -12.22 10.67 5.87
CA ASN A 384 -13.02 11.88 5.79
C ASN A 384 -12.15 13.13 6.00
N ALA A 385 -12.76 14.31 5.85
CA ALA A 385 -12.06 15.59 5.97
C ALA A 385 -11.30 15.80 7.29
N ARG A 386 -11.61 15.05 8.36
CA ARG A 386 -10.95 15.18 9.67
C ARG A 386 -9.65 14.39 9.77
N ASN A 387 -9.59 13.23 9.12
CA ASN A 387 -8.47 12.29 9.26
C ASN A 387 -7.61 12.16 8.00
N VAL A 388 -8.10 12.58 6.83
CA VAL A 388 -7.37 12.47 5.56
C VAL A 388 -5.98 13.14 5.60
N GLU A 389 -5.82 14.23 6.37
CA GLU A 389 -4.55 14.94 6.50
C GLU A 389 -3.47 14.18 7.29
N LEU A 390 -3.87 13.17 8.07
CA LEU A 390 -2.96 12.25 8.78
C LEU A 390 -2.29 11.27 7.82
N TYR A 391 -2.82 11.14 6.61
CA TYR A 391 -2.40 10.17 5.63
C TYR A 391 -1.68 10.79 4.44
N ARG A 392 -0.95 9.93 3.74
CA ARG A 392 -0.32 10.18 2.45
C ARG A 392 -0.55 8.98 1.55
N ILE A 393 -0.83 9.20 0.28
CA ILE A 393 -0.91 8.09 -0.68
C ILE A 393 0.50 7.57 -1.03
N MET A 394 0.65 6.27 -1.18
CA MET A 394 1.89 5.70 -1.73
C MET A 394 2.12 6.15 -3.18
N SER A 395 3.39 6.25 -3.58
CA SER A 395 3.74 6.62 -4.97
C SER A 395 3.59 5.46 -5.94
N GLU A 396 3.71 4.23 -5.44
CA GLU A 396 3.61 3.00 -6.21
C GLU A 396 2.38 2.21 -5.72
N PRO A 397 1.49 1.75 -6.61
CA PRO A 397 0.41 0.84 -6.21
C PRO A 397 1.00 -0.50 -5.76
N LEU A 398 0.35 -1.16 -4.81
CA LEU A 398 0.69 -2.51 -4.37
C LEU A 398 0.62 -3.50 -5.53
N TYR A 399 -0.44 -3.40 -6.32
CA TYR A 399 -0.66 -4.14 -7.54
C TYR A 399 -1.74 -3.42 -8.36
N PHE A 400 -2.00 -3.91 -9.57
CA PHE A 400 -3.13 -3.48 -10.36
C PHE A 400 -3.91 -4.68 -10.89
N GLU A 401 -5.18 -4.46 -11.15
CA GLU A 401 -6.09 -5.44 -11.69
C GLU A 401 -6.79 -4.86 -12.92
N TYR A 402 -7.24 -5.76 -13.78
CA TYR A 402 -8.16 -5.44 -14.86
C TYR A 402 -9.54 -5.92 -14.46
N GLU A 403 -10.45 -4.99 -14.33
CA GLU A 403 -11.82 -5.30 -13.96
C GLU A 403 -12.49 -6.18 -15.01
N ALA A 404 -13.20 -7.20 -14.54
CA ALA A 404 -14.02 -8.07 -15.36
C ALA A 404 -15.34 -8.42 -14.65
N GLY A 405 -16.40 -8.56 -15.44
CA GLY A 405 -17.63 -9.19 -15.01
C GLY A 405 -17.50 -10.71 -14.98
N TYR A 406 -18.21 -11.34 -14.05
CA TYR A 406 -18.21 -12.78 -13.86
C TYR A 406 -19.55 -13.37 -14.30
N ALA A 407 -19.50 -14.40 -15.13
CA ALA A 407 -20.67 -15.11 -15.62
C ALA A 407 -20.60 -16.59 -15.28
N THR A 408 -21.77 -17.24 -15.29
CA THR A 408 -21.80 -18.70 -15.37
C THR A 408 -21.14 -19.15 -16.69
N LYS A 409 -20.50 -20.32 -16.70
CA LYS A 409 -19.79 -20.83 -17.90
C LYS A 409 -20.69 -21.00 -19.13
N THR A 410 -21.99 -21.01 -18.93
CA THR A 410 -23.01 -21.24 -19.95
C THR A 410 -23.80 -19.98 -20.30
N TRP A 411 -23.44 -18.80 -19.77
CA TRP A 411 -24.21 -17.58 -20.04
C TRP A 411 -24.05 -17.14 -21.51
N PRO A 412 -25.12 -17.15 -22.31
CA PRO A 412 -25.02 -17.02 -23.77
C PRO A 412 -24.85 -15.57 -24.25
N LEU A 413 -24.97 -14.58 -23.36
CA LEU A 413 -24.88 -13.16 -23.69
C LEU A 413 -23.55 -12.52 -23.29
N LEU A 414 -22.58 -13.32 -22.86
CA LEU A 414 -21.26 -12.81 -22.46
C LEU A 414 -20.57 -12.07 -23.61
N ASP A 415 -20.67 -12.59 -24.85
CA ASP A 415 -20.08 -11.94 -26.03
C ASP A 415 -20.77 -10.61 -26.36
N HIS A 416 -22.10 -10.52 -26.21
CA HIS A 416 -22.85 -9.26 -26.36
C HIS A 416 -22.43 -8.24 -25.30
N PHE A 417 -22.20 -8.69 -24.06
CA PHE A 417 -21.70 -7.84 -23.00
C PHE A 417 -20.28 -7.34 -23.29
N ASN A 418 -19.38 -8.24 -23.70
CA ASN A 418 -18.00 -7.93 -24.08
C ASN A 418 -17.94 -6.90 -25.20
N TYR A 419 -18.76 -7.08 -26.24
CA TYR A 419 -18.84 -6.13 -27.35
C TYR A 419 -19.29 -4.75 -26.89
N LEU A 420 -20.30 -4.66 -26.03
CA LEU A 420 -20.75 -3.39 -25.47
C LEU A 420 -19.68 -2.73 -24.58
N ALA A 421 -19.06 -3.51 -23.69
CA ALA A 421 -18.00 -3.03 -22.80
C ALA A 421 -16.82 -2.47 -23.61
N ALA A 422 -16.40 -3.18 -24.66
CA ALA A 422 -15.36 -2.73 -25.58
C ALA A 422 -15.76 -1.40 -26.25
N GLN A 423 -16.99 -1.26 -26.75
CA GLN A 423 -17.45 0.00 -27.35
C GLN A 423 -17.45 1.17 -26.36
N ILE A 424 -17.86 0.93 -25.11
CA ILE A 424 -17.89 1.95 -24.05
C ILE A 424 -16.47 2.37 -23.68
N ARG A 425 -15.55 1.40 -23.56
CA ARG A 425 -14.13 1.63 -23.29
C ARG A 425 -13.44 2.38 -24.43
N ASP A 426 -13.62 1.94 -25.67
CA ASP A 426 -13.01 2.54 -26.86
C ASP A 426 -13.51 3.97 -27.12
N ALA A 427 -14.74 4.28 -26.67
CA ALA A 427 -15.30 5.62 -26.67
C ALA A 427 -14.87 6.48 -25.46
N CYS A 428 -14.04 5.94 -24.56
CA CYS A 428 -13.58 6.59 -23.33
C CYS A 428 -14.73 7.05 -22.41
N LEU A 429 -15.89 6.39 -22.46
CA LEU A 429 -17.06 6.84 -21.70
C LEU A 429 -16.88 6.62 -20.19
N LEU A 430 -16.22 5.53 -19.77
CA LEU A 430 -15.98 5.25 -18.34
C LEU A 430 -15.17 6.36 -17.67
N ARG A 431 -14.19 6.95 -18.36
CA ARG A 431 -13.42 8.10 -17.85
C ARG A 431 -14.30 9.32 -17.57
N TYR A 432 -15.29 9.57 -18.43
CA TYR A 432 -16.25 10.67 -18.24
C TYR A 432 -17.25 10.35 -17.12
N ILE A 433 -17.75 9.12 -17.07
CA ILE A 433 -18.66 8.66 -16.01
C ILE A 433 -17.96 8.70 -14.65
N GLU A 434 -16.69 8.29 -14.57
CA GLU A 434 -15.89 8.36 -13.34
C GLU A 434 -15.92 9.78 -12.74
N LEU A 435 -15.65 10.81 -13.55
CA LEU A 435 -15.70 12.21 -13.10
C LEU A 435 -17.08 12.59 -12.52
N LEU A 436 -18.17 12.18 -13.17
CA LEU A 436 -19.53 12.49 -12.72
C LEU A 436 -19.90 11.76 -11.43
N GLU A 437 -19.51 10.49 -11.32
CA GLU A 437 -19.86 9.65 -10.18
C GLU A 437 -19.02 10.02 -8.96
N VAL A 438 -17.74 10.37 -9.14
CA VAL A 438 -16.87 10.93 -8.10
C VAL A 438 -17.45 12.23 -7.56
N ASP A 439 -17.79 13.19 -8.43
CA ASP A 439 -18.36 14.48 -8.03
C ASP A 439 -19.70 14.33 -7.27
N ARG A 440 -20.52 13.37 -7.69
CA ARG A 440 -21.84 13.14 -7.09
C ARG A 440 -21.78 12.41 -5.75
N TYR A 441 -20.87 11.44 -5.59
CA TYR A 441 -20.93 10.47 -4.50
C TYR A 441 -19.71 10.46 -3.58
N MET A 442 -18.60 11.08 -3.95
CA MET A 442 -17.39 11.15 -3.12
C MET A 442 -17.12 12.57 -2.64
N ASP A 443 -16.39 12.69 -1.53
CA ASP A 443 -16.02 13.98 -0.97
C ASP A 443 -14.85 14.60 -1.75
N HIS A 444 -15.14 15.71 -2.44
CA HIS A 444 -14.15 16.47 -3.20
C HIS A 444 -12.97 16.94 -2.34
N PHE A 445 -13.19 17.36 -1.09
CA PHE A 445 -12.11 17.78 -0.21
C PHE A 445 -11.16 16.63 0.10
N VAL A 446 -11.71 15.42 0.33
CA VAL A 446 -10.92 14.22 0.57
C VAL A 446 -10.09 13.85 -0.67
N GLN A 447 -10.69 13.87 -1.87
CA GLN A 447 -9.97 13.58 -3.12
C GLN A 447 -8.77 14.53 -3.32
N VAL A 448 -9.03 15.84 -3.23
CA VAL A 448 -7.98 16.87 -3.40
C VAL A 448 -6.91 16.75 -2.31
N SER A 449 -7.30 16.46 -1.07
CA SER A 449 -6.34 16.27 0.03
C SER A 449 -5.42 15.07 -0.20
N ILE A 450 -5.94 13.98 -0.77
CA ILE A 450 -5.13 12.80 -1.10
C ILE A 450 -4.19 13.10 -2.28
N GLU A 451 -4.70 13.74 -3.34
CA GLU A 451 -3.90 14.14 -4.50
C GLU A 451 -2.71 15.03 -4.10
N HIS A 452 -2.98 16.04 -3.26
CA HIS A 452 -1.98 16.96 -2.74
C HIS A 452 -1.27 16.45 -1.47
N SER A 453 -1.43 15.18 -1.09
CA SER A 453 -0.81 14.65 0.13
C SER A 453 0.72 14.64 0.07
N TRP A 454 1.31 14.72 -1.13
CA TRP A 454 2.75 14.85 -1.33
C TRP A 454 3.27 16.28 -1.23
N ASP A 455 2.37 17.27 -1.26
CA ASP A 455 2.75 18.66 -1.19
C ASP A 455 3.30 19.00 0.19
N ARG A 456 4.32 19.85 0.18
CA ARG A 456 4.91 20.33 1.43
C ARG A 456 3.94 21.32 2.07
N PRO A 457 3.71 21.22 3.38
CA PRO A 457 2.93 22.24 4.07
C PRO A 457 3.59 23.60 3.87
N HIS A 458 2.78 24.64 3.72
CA HIS A 458 3.29 26.00 3.60
C HIS A 458 4.07 26.34 4.86
N SER A 459 5.33 26.76 4.70
CA SER A 459 6.17 27.17 5.82
C SER A 459 5.67 28.52 6.32
N ALA A 460 4.82 28.50 7.35
CA ALA A 460 4.47 29.70 8.08
C ALA A 460 5.70 30.17 8.89
N LEU A 461 5.88 31.49 9.00
CA LEU A 461 6.89 32.05 9.90
C LEU A 461 6.56 31.57 11.32
N LYS A 462 7.47 30.81 11.91
CA LYS A 462 7.35 30.25 13.25
C LYS A 462 8.46 30.80 14.12
N ASP A 463 8.11 31.22 15.34
CA ASP A 463 9.09 31.63 16.34
C ASP A 463 9.93 30.42 16.82
N MET A 464 11.23 30.65 16.99
CA MET A 464 12.17 29.60 17.39
C MET A 464 11.93 29.19 18.85
N ASN A 465 11.65 27.91 19.06
CA ASN A 465 11.42 27.34 20.40
C ASN A 465 12.70 26.75 20.99
N VAL A 466 12.78 26.69 22.33
CA VAL A 466 13.93 26.07 23.04
C VAL A 466 14.11 24.59 22.66
N GLU A 467 13.03 23.90 22.29
CA GLU A 467 13.07 22.52 21.83
C GLU A 467 13.95 22.33 20.58
N GLU A 468 14.06 23.34 19.72
CA GLU A 468 14.82 23.26 18.45
C GLU A 468 16.34 23.26 18.70
N ILE A 469 16.78 23.81 19.84
CA ILE A 469 18.18 23.77 20.30
C ILE A 469 18.44 22.69 21.37
N SER A 470 17.43 21.86 21.67
CA SER A 470 17.52 20.84 22.73
C SER A 470 18.70 19.88 22.53
N GLY A 471 18.98 19.46 21.29
CA GLY A 471 20.12 18.59 20.99
C GLY A 471 21.45 19.18 21.44
N ALA A 472 21.63 20.49 21.28
CA ALA A 472 22.89 21.16 21.61
C ALA A 472 23.04 21.28 23.14
N LEU A 473 21.93 21.58 23.82
CA LEU A 473 21.86 21.61 25.27
C LEU A 473 22.09 20.22 25.89
N MET A 474 21.53 19.16 25.28
CA MET A 474 21.77 17.77 25.68
C MET A 474 23.25 17.40 25.54
N LEU A 475 23.89 17.76 24.42
CA LEU A 475 25.31 17.49 24.19
C LEU A 475 26.20 18.23 25.18
N LEU A 476 25.88 19.49 25.50
CA LEU A 476 26.56 20.25 26.55
C LEU A 476 26.39 19.58 27.92
N GLY A 477 25.16 19.20 28.28
CA GLY A 477 24.86 18.52 29.54
C GLY A 477 25.60 17.20 29.70
N MET A 478 25.62 16.37 28.65
CA MET A 478 26.41 15.13 28.62
C MET A 478 27.90 15.40 28.78
N GLY A 479 28.44 16.40 28.09
CA GLY A 479 29.85 16.79 28.20
C GLY A 479 30.24 17.22 29.62
N CYS A 480 29.41 18.06 30.27
CA CYS A 480 29.61 18.49 31.65
C CYS A 480 29.49 17.33 32.65
N ALA A 481 28.55 16.40 32.43
CA ALA A 481 28.41 15.22 33.28
C ALA A 481 29.63 14.30 33.18
N VAL A 482 30.13 14.05 31.97
CA VAL A 482 31.33 13.22 31.74
C VAL A 482 32.57 13.87 32.35
N SER A 483 32.76 15.18 32.17
CA SER A 483 33.91 15.88 32.76
C SER A 483 33.88 15.87 34.28
N LEU A 484 32.70 16.02 34.89
CA LEU A 484 32.52 15.93 36.34
C LEU A 484 32.82 14.52 36.87
N VAL A 485 32.36 13.48 36.17
CA VAL A 485 32.67 12.08 36.53
C VAL A 485 34.17 11.82 36.45
N ILE A 486 34.84 12.23 35.38
CA ILE A 486 36.30 12.08 35.23
C ILE A 486 37.03 12.83 36.34
N PHE A 487 36.63 14.06 36.65
CA PHE A 487 37.22 14.85 37.73
C PHE A 487 37.07 14.17 39.11
N ILE A 488 35.91 13.59 39.40
CA ILE A 488 35.70 12.81 40.64
C ILE A 488 36.60 11.57 40.65
N LEU A 489 36.71 10.84 39.54
CA LEU A 489 37.60 9.68 39.44
C LEU A 489 39.06 10.06 39.64
N GLU A 490 39.51 11.19 39.07
CA GLU A 490 40.86 11.73 39.28
C GLU A 490 41.12 12.05 40.75
N LEU A 491 40.15 12.68 41.44
CA LEU A 491 40.24 12.97 42.87
C LEU A 491 40.33 11.69 43.71
N VAL A 492 39.50 10.68 43.40
CA VAL A 492 39.52 9.38 44.10
C VAL A 492 40.86 8.68 43.88
N TYR A 493 41.32 8.63 42.64
CA TYR A 493 42.61 8.03 42.28
C TYR A 493 43.77 8.75 42.96
N HIS A 494 43.78 10.09 42.95
CA HIS A 494 44.80 10.89 43.63
C HIS A 494 44.81 10.65 45.14
N ARG A 495 43.62 10.55 45.76
CA ARG A 495 43.47 10.27 47.19
C ARG A 495 43.92 8.85 47.55
N GLN A 496 43.64 7.85 46.72
CA GLN A 496 44.12 6.48 46.90
C GLN A 496 45.64 6.38 46.73
N ARG A 497 46.19 7.02 45.70
CA ARG A 497 47.63 7.11 45.47
C ARG A 497 48.34 7.78 46.65
N ASN A 498 47.85 8.91 47.16
CA ASN A 498 48.44 9.57 48.34
C ASN A 498 48.36 8.72 49.61
N ARG A 499 47.28 7.94 49.81
CA ARG A 499 47.20 6.96 50.91
C ARG A 499 48.23 5.84 50.78
N VAL A 500 48.49 5.36 49.56
CA VAL A 500 49.53 4.35 49.28
C VAL A 500 50.93 4.94 49.49
N TYR A 501 51.20 6.16 49.02
CA TYR A 501 52.48 6.84 49.27
C TYR A 501 52.71 7.13 50.76
N GLN A 502 51.67 7.52 51.51
CA GLN A 502 51.79 7.65 52.97
C GLN A 502 52.10 6.30 53.64
N LYS A 503 51.45 5.19 53.25
CA LYS A 503 51.78 3.85 53.77
C LYS A 503 53.21 3.42 53.45
N ILE A 504 53.72 3.70 52.26
CA ILE A 504 55.09 3.38 51.85
C ILE A 504 56.11 4.28 52.59
N PHE A 505 55.82 5.57 52.76
CA PHE A 505 56.66 6.51 53.50
C PHE A 505 56.74 6.17 55.00
N PHE A 506 55.64 5.70 55.61
CA PHE A 506 55.66 5.18 56.98
C PHE A 506 56.42 3.84 57.10
N ALA A 507 56.40 2.98 56.07
CA ALA A 507 57.17 1.74 56.06
C ALA A 507 58.68 1.97 55.92
N THR A 508 59.12 2.92 55.09
CA THR A 508 60.55 3.24 54.93
C THR A 508 61.15 4.00 56.12
N HIS A 509 60.36 4.81 56.83
CA HIS A 509 60.82 5.44 58.08
C HIS A 509 60.91 4.45 59.27
N ALA A 510 60.08 3.40 59.29
CA ALA A 510 60.17 2.35 60.30
C ALA A 510 61.46 1.50 60.14
N ASP A 511 61.90 1.24 58.90
CA ASP A 511 63.16 0.51 58.66
C ASP A 511 64.41 1.32 59.04
N CYS A 512 64.40 2.65 58.89
CA CYS A 512 65.54 3.51 59.26
C CYS A 512 65.71 3.68 60.78
N ALA A 513 64.62 3.56 61.57
CA ALA A 513 64.68 3.63 63.03
C ALA A 513 65.20 2.34 63.69
N SER A 514 65.28 1.22 62.96
CA SER A 514 65.73 -0.08 63.48
C SER A 514 67.27 -0.29 63.45
N LYS A 515 68.04 0.66 62.91
CA LYS A 515 69.51 0.60 62.84
C LYS A 515 70.16 1.80 63.54
N THR A 516 70.08 1.83 64.87
CA THR A 516 71.01 2.61 65.71
C THR A 516 71.55 1.69 66.81
N PRO A 517 72.89 1.62 67.02
CA PRO A 517 73.48 0.68 67.97
C PRO A 517 73.35 1.20 69.41
N THR A 518 72.94 0.33 70.31
CA THR A 518 72.94 0.58 71.76
C THR A 518 74.39 0.63 72.26
N MET A 519 74.79 1.79 72.78
CA MET A 519 76.06 2.01 73.49
C MET A 519 75.85 1.61 74.96
N ASP A 520 76.54 0.56 75.40
CA ASP A 520 76.63 0.16 76.80
C ASP A 520 77.42 1.21 77.60
N THR A 521 76.86 1.60 78.75
CA THR A 521 77.57 2.36 79.79
C THR A 521 77.34 1.68 81.12
N ASP A 522 78.23 0.74 81.45
CA ASP A 522 78.46 0.30 82.83
C ASP A 522 79.72 1.01 83.35
N GLY A 523 79.57 1.74 84.46
CA GLY A 523 80.69 2.12 85.33
C GLY A 523 81.22 0.90 86.10
N GLU A 524 82.26 0.93 86.91
CA GLU A 524 83.10 1.96 87.51
C GLU A 524 84.23 1.18 88.25
N PHE A 525 85.31 1.85 88.66
CA PHE A 525 86.39 1.40 89.58
C PHE A 525 87.51 0.46 89.06
N ALA A 526 88.66 1.07 88.72
CA ALA A 526 89.90 1.09 89.52
C ALA A 526 91.03 1.78 88.74
#